data_AF-A0AAV6C9Q0-F1
#
_entry.id   AF-A0AAV6C9Q0-F1
#
_cell.length_a   1.000
_cell.length_b   1.000
_cell.length_c   1.000
_cell.angle_alpha   90.00
_cell.angle_beta   90.00
_cell.angle_gamma   90.00
#
_symmetry.space_group_name_H-M   'P 1'
#
loop_
_entity.id
_entity.type
_entity.pdbx_description
1 polymer ?
#
loop_
_entity_poly.entity_id
_entity_poly.type
_entity_poly.pdbx_seq_one_letter_code
_entity_poly.pdbx_strand_id
1 'polypeptide(L)'
;MYCNHCGRAVQPGQPFCAACGRPLAAVAPGTPRKSRVAEHISIVAALWLVVAVLTLFSGFFFIALSDLPFTRFFTPSEQQTIPFEQARSLTNYLQGLFVVLALLFIAEAAAGFLAAWGLLQRKHWARTLVLVLAFLGLIHFPLGTALGIYTIWVFLAGSGEHDYNRLVASAAR
;
A
#
# COMPACT_ATOMS: atom_id res chain seq x y z
N MET A 1 -2.54 -17.10 47.34
CA MET A 1 -1.68 -16.46 46.32
C MET A 1 -0.98 -15.29 47.01
N TYR A 2 0.31 -15.03 46.76
CA TYR A 2 1.05 -13.91 47.37
C TYR A 2 1.36 -12.85 46.31
N CYS A 3 1.44 -11.58 46.72
CA CYS A 3 1.80 -10.48 45.80
C CYS A 3 3.31 -10.49 45.51
N ASN A 4 3.70 -10.53 44.23
CA ASN A 4 5.12 -10.51 43.81
C ASN A 4 5.90 -9.23 44.20
N HIS A 5 5.20 -8.17 44.60
CA HIS A 5 5.84 -6.91 45.00
C HIS A 5 5.94 -6.73 46.51
N CYS A 6 4.85 -6.96 47.25
CA CYS A 6 4.79 -6.68 48.69
C CYS A 6 4.78 -7.94 49.56
N GLY A 7 4.76 -9.14 48.97
CA GLY A 7 4.83 -10.42 49.68
C GLY A 7 3.60 -10.78 50.52
N ARG A 8 2.58 -9.91 50.63
CA ARG A 8 1.34 -10.20 51.39
C ARG A 8 0.44 -11.19 50.67
N ALA A 9 -0.32 -11.95 51.45
CA ALA A 9 -1.35 -12.85 50.95
C ALA A 9 -2.48 -12.05 50.30
N VAL A 10 -2.90 -12.50 49.12
CA VAL A 10 -3.94 -11.87 48.29
C VAL A 10 -5.12 -12.82 48.21
N GLN A 11 -6.33 -12.27 48.38
CA GLN A 11 -7.56 -13.03 48.18
C GLN A 11 -7.79 -13.34 46.69
N PRO A 12 -8.23 -14.58 46.36
CA PRO A 12 -8.50 -14.96 44.98
C PRO A 12 -9.65 -14.11 44.40
N GLY A 13 -9.41 -13.49 43.23
CA GLY A 13 -10.40 -12.67 42.52
C GLY A 13 -10.25 -11.15 42.65
N GLN A 14 -9.29 -10.64 43.42
CA GLN A 14 -9.06 -9.19 43.52
C GLN A 14 -8.22 -8.65 42.35
N PRO A 15 -8.68 -7.62 41.61
CA PRO A 15 -7.95 -7.07 40.47
C PRO A 15 -6.68 -6.29 40.86
N PHE A 16 -6.62 -5.80 42.09
CA PHE A 16 -5.50 -5.01 42.63
C PHE A 16 -5.14 -5.53 44.01
N CYS A 17 -3.87 -5.40 44.39
CA CYS A 17 -3.45 -5.70 45.75
C CYS A 17 -3.89 -4.58 46.71
N ALA A 18 -4.73 -4.89 47.69
CA ALA A 18 -5.23 -3.92 48.67
C ALA A 18 -4.12 -3.26 49.53
N ALA A 19 -2.93 -3.85 49.61
CA ALA A 19 -1.82 -3.33 50.42
C ALA A 19 -0.90 -2.37 49.65
N CYS A 20 -0.63 -2.62 48.37
CA CYS A 20 0.32 -1.82 47.58
C CYS A 20 -0.31 -1.13 46.37
N GLY A 21 -1.60 -1.35 46.12
CA GLY A 21 -2.36 -0.75 45.02
C GLY A 21 -2.00 -1.28 43.63
N ARG A 22 -1.06 -2.22 43.50
CA ARG A 22 -0.62 -2.72 42.19
C ARG A 22 -1.61 -3.74 41.60
N PRO A 23 -1.85 -3.70 40.27
CA PRO A 23 -2.69 -4.69 39.59
C PRO A 23 -2.01 -6.06 39.66
N LEU A 24 -2.79 -7.09 39.96
CA LEU A 24 -2.30 -8.46 39.95
C LEU A 24 -2.46 -9.00 38.52
N ALA A 25 -1.39 -9.57 37.98
CA ALA A 25 -1.32 -10.01 36.58
C ALA A 25 -2.46 -10.96 36.16
N ALA A 26 -3.16 -11.59 37.12
CA ALA A 26 -4.29 -12.47 36.88
C ALA A 26 -5.58 -11.75 36.40
N VAL A 27 -5.70 -10.43 36.56
CA VAL A 27 -6.95 -9.67 36.24
C VAL A 27 -6.66 -8.32 35.56
N ALA A 28 -5.42 -8.04 35.17
CA ALA A 28 -5.17 -6.87 34.33
C ALA A 28 -5.85 -7.11 32.98
N PRO A 29 -6.85 -6.31 32.56
CA PRO A 29 -7.35 -6.37 31.20
C PRO A 29 -6.13 -6.09 30.32
N GLY A 30 -5.67 -7.12 29.61
CA GLY A 30 -4.49 -7.01 28.76
C GLY A 30 -4.70 -5.81 27.87
N THR A 31 -3.86 -4.79 28.02
CA THR A 31 -3.83 -3.65 27.11
C THR A 31 -3.89 -4.24 25.71
N PRO A 32 -4.89 -3.90 24.87
CA PRO A 32 -5.03 -4.51 23.57
C PRO A 32 -3.71 -4.25 22.85
N ARG A 33 -2.90 -5.31 22.72
CA ARG A 33 -1.63 -5.26 22.02
C ARG A 33 -2.05 -4.88 20.62
N LYS A 34 -1.87 -3.61 20.23
CA LYS A 34 -2.10 -3.13 18.86
C LYS A 34 -1.48 -4.21 17.98
N SER A 35 -2.32 -4.94 17.24
CA SER A 35 -1.79 -6.07 16.49
C SER A 35 -0.80 -5.46 15.51
N ARG A 36 0.45 -5.92 15.54
CA ARG A 36 1.50 -5.47 14.63
C ARG A 36 1.00 -5.45 13.18
N VAL A 37 0.13 -6.42 12.85
CA VAL A 37 -0.59 -6.54 11.58
C VAL A 37 -1.46 -5.33 11.24
N ALA A 38 -2.22 -4.78 12.19
CA ALA A 38 -3.04 -3.58 11.93
C ALA A 38 -2.19 -2.34 11.66
N GLU A 39 -1.00 -2.25 12.24
CA GLU A 39 -0.05 -1.16 12.01
C GLU A 39 0.61 -1.26 10.62
N HIS A 40 1.01 -2.47 10.22
CA HIS A 40 1.61 -2.68 8.89
C HIS A 40 0.60 -2.51 7.74
N ILE A 41 -0.69 -2.84 7.93
CA ILE A 41 -1.72 -2.60 6.90
C ILE A 41 -1.85 -1.10 6.59
N SER A 42 -1.77 -0.23 7.59
CA SER A 42 -1.81 1.22 7.39
C SER A 42 -0.63 1.72 6.58
N ILE A 43 0.56 1.14 6.75
CA ILE A 43 1.76 1.49 5.96
C ILE A 43 1.57 1.08 4.50
N VAL A 44 1.07 -0.13 4.24
CA VAL A 44 0.80 -0.59 2.86
C VAL A 44 -0.25 0.28 2.17
N ALA A 45 -1.32 0.64 2.88
CA ALA A 45 -2.35 1.54 2.35
C ALA A 45 -1.78 2.92 1.99
N ALA A 46 -0.93 3.49 2.86
CA ALA A 46 -0.25 4.75 2.59
C ALA A 46 0.68 4.66 1.38
N LEU A 47 1.46 3.58 1.24
CA LEU A 47 2.33 3.37 0.09
C LEU A 47 1.54 3.31 -1.22
N TRP A 48 0.43 2.57 -1.26
CA TRP A 48 -0.46 2.50 -2.42
C TRP A 48 -1.06 3.87 -2.77
N LEU A 49 -1.42 4.66 -1.77
CA LEU A 49 -1.95 6.01 -1.97
C LEU A 49 -0.88 6.97 -2.50
N VAL A 50 0.34 6.93 -1.95
CA VAL A 50 1.48 7.73 -2.45
C VAL A 50 1.79 7.37 -3.90
N VAL A 51 1.85 6.08 -4.23
CA VAL A 51 2.11 5.63 -5.60
C VAL A 51 0.99 6.09 -6.54
N ALA A 52 -0.28 5.95 -6.16
CA ALA A 52 -1.41 6.43 -6.94
C ALA A 52 -1.34 7.94 -7.23
N VAL A 53 -0.93 8.75 -6.23
CA VAL A 53 -0.73 10.19 -6.42
C VAL A 53 0.43 10.47 -7.39
N LEU A 54 1.54 9.75 -7.25
CA LEU A 54 2.70 9.90 -8.15
C LEU A 54 2.39 9.48 -9.59
N THR A 55 1.66 8.38 -9.80
CA THR A 55 1.23 7.97 -11.14
C THR A 55 0.17 8.90 -11.72
N LEU A 56 -0.72 9.45 -10.90
CA LEU A 56 -1.67 10.49 -11.35
C LEU A 56 -0.92 11.76 -11.83
N PHE A 57 0.08 12.20 -11.07
CA PHE A 57 0.94 13.33 -11.45
C PHE A 57 1.70 13.04 -12.75
N SER A 58 2.20 11.81 -12.91
CA SER A 58 2.88 11.37 -14.13
C SER A 58 1.92 11.38 -15.33
N GLY A 59 0.70 10.87 -15.18
CA GLY A 59 -0.34 10.90 -16.22
C GLY A 59 -0.72 12.33 -16.62
N PHE A 60 -0.89 13.23 -15.64
CA PHE A 60 -1.14 14.64 -15.89
C PHE A 60 0.02 15.30 -16.65
N PHE A 61 1.26 14.98 -16.29
CA PHE A 61 2.46 15.45 -16.98
C PHE A 61 2.50 14.99 -18.45
N PHE A 62 2.15 13.73 -18.73
CA PHE A 62 2.07 13.22 -20.11
C PHE A 62 0.94 13.89 -20.93
N ILE A 63 -0.21 14.19 -20.32
CA ILE A 63 -1.28 14.95 -21.00
C ILE A 63 -0.80 16.37 -21.29
N ALA A 64 -0.18 17.04 -20.32
CA ALA A 64 0.35 18.39 -20.50
C ALA A 64 1.46 18.47 -21.56
N LEU A 65 2.24 17.40 -21.73
CA LEU A 65 3.21 17.24 -22.83
C LEU A 65 2.53 16.97 -24.17
N SER A 66 1.39 16.28 -24.19
CA SER A 66 0.65 15.98 -25.43
C SER A 66 -0.02 17.22 -26.02
N ASP A 67 -0.46 18.14 -25.16
CA ASP A 67 -0.95 19.43 -25.59
C ASP A 67 0.24 20.25 -26.11
N LEU A 68 0.14 20.64 -27.38
CA LEU A 68 0.74 21.75 -28.13
C LEU A 68 2.20 22.22 -27.86
N PRO A 69 2.69 22.67 -26.69
CA PRO A 69 4.10 23.05 -26.49
C PRO A 69 5.17 22.05 -26.95
N PHE A 70 5.05 20.75 -26.63
CA PHE A 70 6.08 19.76 -27.01
C PHE A 70 6.04 19.48 -28.52
N THR A 71 4.85 19.26 -29.08
CA THR A 71 4.69 19.07 -30.52
C THR A 71 5.18 20.29 -31.29
N ARG A 72 4.89 21.53 -30.82
CA ARG A 72 5.41 22.79 -31.38
C ARG A 72 6.93 22.96 -31.21
N PHE A 73 7.54 22.35 -30.20
CA PHE A 73 9.00 22.33 -30.03
C PHE A 73 9.69 21.41 -31.04
N PHE A 74 9.09 20.25 -31.34
CA PHE A 74 9.61 19.27 -32.31
C PHE A 74 9.22 19.57 -33.76
N THR A 75 8.18 20.38 -33.99
CA THR A 75 7.85 20.93 -35.31
C THR A 75 8.45 22.33 -35.42
N PRO A 76 9.67 22.51 -35.98
CA PRO A 76 10.25 23.83 -36.12
C PRO A 76 9.34 24.69 -36.98
N SER A 77 9.15 25.94 -36.54
CA SER A 77 8.49 26.99 -37.31
C SER A 77 9.09 27.09 -38.73
N GLU A 78 8.26 26.82 -39.74
CA GLU A 78 8.33 27.30 -41.12
C GLU A 78 9.58 27.01 -42.00
N GLN A 79 10.74 26.67 -41.46
CA GLN A 79 12.00 26.73 -42.22
C GLN A 79 12.71 25.39 -42.49
N GLN A 80 12.17 24.23 -42.07
CA GLN A 80 12.81 22.94 -42.38
C GLN A 80 11.88 21.97 -43.10
N THR A 81 12.29 21.69 -44.34
CA THR A 81 11.65 20.92 -45.41
C THR A 81 11.45 19.44 -45.05
N ILE A 82 10.51 19.13 -44.18
CA ILE A 82 9.85 17.81 -44.17
C ILE A 82 8.54 17.96 -44.97
N PRO A 83 8.21 17.08 -45.92
CA PRO A 83 6.92 17.11 -46.59
C PRO A 83 5.79 17.16 -45.55
N PHE A 84 4.94 18.20 -45.62
CA PHE A 84 3.91 18.51 -44.63
C PHE A 84 3.01 17.31 -44.27
N GLU A 85 2.78 16.41 -45.22
CA GLU A 85 1.99 15.18 -45.05
C GLU A 85 2.67 14.12 -44.15
N GLN A 86 4.00 14.00 -44.18
CA GLN A 86 4.75 13.02 -43.39
C GLN A 86 5.01 13.48 -41.95
N ALA A 87 5.24 14.79 -41.74
CA ALA A 87 5.40 15.34 -40.39
C ALA A 87 4.08 15.31 -39.58
N ARG A 88 2.94 15.53 -40.26
CA ARG A 88 1.62 15.57 -39.62
C ARG A 88 1.14 14.19 -39.17
N SER A 89 1.38 13.15 -39.98
CA SER A 89 1.00 11.77 -39.63
C SER A 89 1.80 11.26 -38.42
N LEU A 90 3.12 11.46 -38.40
CA LEU A 90 3.96 11.05 -37.26
C LEU A 90 3.57 11.76 -35.95
N THR A 91 3.23 13.05 -36.02
CA THR A 91 2.78 13.84 -34.86
C THR A 91 1.45 13.32 -34.30
N ASN A 92 0.49 13.00 -35.17
CA ASN A 92 -0.80 12.43 -34.74
C ASN A 92 -0.64 11.04 -34.09
N TYR A 93 0.24 10.19 -34.62
CA TYR A 93 0.53 8.88 -34.01
C TYR A 93 1.19 9.01 -32.64
N LEU A 94 2.18 9.90 -32.50
CA LEU A 94 2.84 10.15 -31.22
C LEU A 94 1.88 10.75 -30.19
N GLN A 95 1.03 11.69 -30.58
CA GLN A 95 0.00 12.26 -29.71
C GLN A 95 -1.00 11.19 -29.25
N GLY A 96 -1.48 10.34 -30.16
CA GLY A 96 -2.36 9.22 -29.81
C GLY A 96 -1.70 8.26 -28.82
N LEU A 97 -0.41 7.94 -29.03
CA LEU A 97 0.36 7.10 -28.11
C LEU A 97 0.48 7.72 -26.71
N PHE A 98 0.79 9.02 -26.60
CA PHE A 98 0.88 9.71 -25.31
C PHE A 98 -0.46 9.73 -24.57
N VAL A 99 -1.57 9.95 -25.28
CA VAL A 99 -2.91 9.91 -24.69
C VAL A 99 -3.26 8.51 -24.19
N VAL A 100 -2.98 7.46 -24.96
CA VAL A 100 -3.21 6.07 -24.54
C VAL A 100 -2.38 5.73 -23.30
N LEU A 101 -1.10 6.10 -23.29
CA LEU A 101 -0.24 5.92 -22.12
C LEU A 101 -0.77 6.68 -20.90
N ALA A 102 -1.18 7.94 -21.07
CA ALA A 102 -1.77 8.73 -19.98
C ALA A 102 -3.04 8.07 -19.42
N LEU A 103 -3.92 7.55 -20.27
CA LEU A 103 -5.11 6.82 -19.82
C LEU A 103 -4.76 5.56 -19.03
N LEU A 104 -3.72 4.83 -19.45
CA LEU A 104 -3.24 3.66 -18.71
C LEU A 104 -2.72 4.06 -17.31
N PHE A 105 -1.93 5.13 -17.21
CA PHE A 105 -1.46 5.64 -15.90
C PHE A 105 -2.60 6.10 -15.00
N ILE A 106 -3.63 6.75 -15.56
CA ILE A 106 -4.83 7.16 -14.81
C ILE A 106 -5.61 5.94 -14.32
N ALA A 107 -5.77 4.91 -15.16
CA ALA A 107 -6.43 3.67 -14.78
C ALA A 107 -5.68 2.95 -13.64
N GLU A 108 -4.34 2.90 -13.72
CA GLU A 108 -3.50 2.35 -12.66
C GLU A 108 -3.60 3.15 -11.35
N ALA A 109 -3.60 4.49 -11.43
CA ALA A 109 -3.80 5.36 -10.29
C ALA A 109 -5.17 5.14 -9.63
N ALA A 110 -6.23 4.98 -10.42
CA ALA A 110 -7.58 4.67 -9.91
C ALA A 110 -7.61 3.30 -9.22
N ALA A 111 -6.98 2.28 -9.81
CA ALA A 111 -6.88 0.96 -9.20
C ALA A 111 -6.10 0.99 -7.88
N GLY A 112 -4.98 1.73 -7.84
CA GLY A 112 -4.19 1.92 -6.62
C GLY A 112 -4.94 2.66 -5.52
N PHE A 113 -5.73 3.66 -5.89
CA PHE A 113 -6.60 4.38 -4.96
C PHE A 113 -7.69 3.46 -4.39
N LEU A 114 -8.32 2.62 -5.23
CA LEU A 114 -9.31 1.63 -4.78
C LEU A 114 -8.69 0.59 -3.82
N ALA A 115 -7.46 0.16 -4.07
CA ALA A 115 -6.71 -0.71 -3.16
C ALA A 115 -6.45 -0.03 -1.80
N ALA A 116 -5.94 1.19 -1.80
CA ALA A 116 -5.71 1.96 -0.58
C ALA A 116 -7.01 2.18 0.21
N TRP A 117 -8.10 2.55 -0.48
CA TRP A 117 -9.42 2.74 0.12
C TRP A 117 -9.98 1.45 0.72
N GLY A 118 -9.86 0.32 0.01
CA GLY A 118 -10.27 -0.99 0.49
C GLY A 118 -9.52 -1.42 1.75
N LEU A 119 -8.21 -1.17 1.81
CA LEU A 119 -7.37 -1.45 2.98
C LEU A 119 -7.79 -0.61 4.19
N LEU A 120 -8.06 0.69 3.99
CA LEU A 120 -8.51 1.60 5.05
C LEU A 120 -9.87 1.18 5.63
N GLN A 121 -10.78 0.68 4.80
CA GLN A 121 -12.08 0.16 5.26
C GLN A 121 -12.01 -1.24 5.88
N ARG A 122 -10.82 -1.86 5.97
CA ARG A 122 -10.60 -3.21 6.53
C ARG A 122 -11.49 -4.30 5.91
N LYS A 123 -11.88 -4.13 4.64
CA LYS A 123 -12.75 -5.10 3.95
C LYS A 123 -11.92 -6.27 3.42
N HIS A 124 -12.47 -7.48 3.49
CA HIS A 124 -11.79 -8.72 3.10
C HIS A 124 -11.47 -8.77 1.58
N TRP A 125 -12.28 -8.13 0.72
CA TRP A 125 -11.99 -8.05 -0.73
C TRP A 125 -10.74 -7.22 -1.05
N ALA A 126 -10.37 -6.28 -0.18
CA ALA A 126 -9.22 -5.41 -0.40
C ALA A 126 -7.90 -6.18 -0.42
N ARG A 127 -7.81 -7.25 0.38
CA ARG A 127 -6.64 -8.12 0.41
C ARG A 127 -6.39 -8.76 -0.95
N THR A 128 -7.43 -9.34 -1.56
CA THR A 128 -7.32 -9.97 -2.88
C THR A 128 -6.97 -8.94 -3.93
N LEU A 129 -7.62 -7.78 -3.92
CA LEU A 129 -7.40 -6.73 -4.91
C LEU A 129 -5.97 -6.17 -4.84
N VAL A 130 -5.46 -5.92 -3.63
CA VAL A 130 -4.07 -5.47 -3.39
C VAL A 130 -3.04 -6.50 -3.82
N LEU A 131 -3.29 -7.79 -3.59
CA LEU A 131 -2.38 -8.84 -4.06
C LEU A 131 -2.35 -8.93 -5.58
N VAL A 132 -3.51 -8.89 -6.23
CA VAL A 132 -3.60 -8.87 -7.69
C VAL A 132 -2.86 -7.66 -8.25
N LEU A 133 -3.12 -6.47 -7.71
CA LEU A 133 -2.43 -5.25 -8.13
C LEU A 133 -0.93 -5.26 -7.82
N ALA A 134 -0.49 -5.90 -6.73
CA ALA A 134 0.93 -6.10 -6.44
C ALA A 134 1.60 -6.96 -7.52
N PHE A 135 0.97 -8.05 -7.95
CA PHE A 135 1.47 -8.87 -9.07
C PHE A 135 1.48 -8.11 -10.40
N LEU A 136 0.44 -7.32 -10.70
CA LEU A 136 0.45 -6.47 -11.89
C LEU A 136 1.56 -5.42 -11.81
N GLY A 137 1.78 -4.83 -10.63
CA GLY A 137 2.85 -3.88 -10.37
C GLY A 137 4.25 -4.47 -10.58
N LEU A 138 4.45 -5.78 -10.39
CA LEU A 138 5.75 -6.42 -10.67
C LEU A 138 6.19 -6.26 -12.13
N ILE A 139 5.25 -6.12 -13.06
CA ILE A 139 5.51 -5.97 -14.50
C ILE A 139 6.06 -4.56 -14.80
N HIS A 140 5.69 -3.55 -14.01
CA HIS A 140 6.12 -2.16 -14.18
C HIS A 140 7.38 -1.85 -13.35
N PHE A 141 8.55 -2.02 -13.97
CA PHE A 141 9.84 -1.63 -13.39
C PHE A 141 10.06 -0.11 -13.48
N PRO A 142 10.60 0.57 -12.46
CA PRO A 142 11.12 0.06 -11.17
C PRO A 142 10.16 0.22 -9.97
N LEU A 143 9.23 1.16 -10.02
CA LEU A 143 8.41 1.53 -8.85
C LEU A 143 7.36 0.46 -8.50
N GLY A 144 6.74 -0.15 -9.49
CA GLY A 144 5.72 -1.18 -9.27
C GLY A 144 6.32 -2.46 -8.68
N THR A 145 7.53 -2.85 -9.10
CA THR A 145 8.22 -4.04 -8.59
C THR A 145 8.58 -3.91 -7.11
N ALA A 146 9.14 -2.77 -6.69
CA ALA A 146 9.47 -2.52 -5.28
C ALA A 146 8.21 -2.52 -4.40
N LEU A 147 7.14 -1.85 -4.85
CA LEU A 147 5.87 -1.82 -4.16
C LEU A 147 5.25 -3.22 -4.04
N GLY A 148 5.25 -3.99 -5.12
CA GLY A 148 4.67 -5.32 -5.15
C GLY A 148 5.40 -6.30 -4.23
N ILE A 149 6.74 -6.29 -4.22
CA ILE A 149 7.53 -7.11 -3.29
C ILE A 149 7.21 -6.75 -1.83
N TYR A 150 7.17 -5.46 -1.50
CA TYR A 150 6.87 -5.02 -0.13
C TYR A 150 5.44 -5.43 0.29
N THR A 151 4.48 -5.30 -0.62
CA THR A 151 3.08 -5.66 -0.38
C THR A 151 2.93 -7.16 -0.13
N ILE A 152 3.58 -8.00 -0.94
CA ILE A 152 3.59 -9.45 -0.78
C ILE A 152 4.25 -9.83 0.55
N TRP A 153 5.41 -9.24 0.88
CA TRP A 153 6.12 -9.53 2.11
C TRP A 153 5.27 -9.19 3.35
N VAL A 154 4.63 -8.02 3.41
CA VAL A 154 3.77 -7.63 4.54
C VAL A 154 2.58 -8.59 4.69
N PHE A 155 1.89 -8.90 3.59
CA PHE A 155 0.70 -9.74 3.67
C PHE A 155 1.01 -11.21 3.97
N LEU A 156 2.12 -11.74 3.44
CA LEU A 156 2.52 -13.12 3.64
C LEU A 156 3.15 -13.33 5.02
N ALA A 157 4.04 -12.42 5.45
CA ALA A 157 4.66 -12.48 6.78
C ALA A 157 3.60 -12.38 7.89
N GLY A 158 2.60 -11.50 7.72
CA GLY A 158 1.50 -11.36 8.67
C GLY A 158 0.66 -12.64 8.86
N SER A 159 0.39 -13.40 7.79
CA SER A 159 -0.32 -14.69 7.92
C SER A 159 0.56 -15.79 8.47
N GLY A 160 1.81 -15.91 8.01
CA GLY A 160 2.69 -17.01 8.38
C GLY A 160 3.01 -17.04 9.88
N GLU A 161 3.19 -15.88 10.50
CA GLU A 161 3.52 -15.80 11.93
C GLU A 161 2.37 -16.27 12.84
N HIS A 162 1.12 -16.02 12.46
CA HIS A 162 -0.04 -16.48 13.23
C HIS A 162 -0.21 -17.99 13.17
N ASP A 163 -0.08 -18.57 11.96
CA ASP A 163 -0.22 -20.00 11.76
C ASP A 163 0.93 -20.76 12.42
N TYR A 164 2.16 -20.26 12.31
CA TYR A 164 3.32 -20.84 12.98
C TYR A 164 3.18 -20.82 14.51
N ASN A 165 2.76 -19.70 15.10
CA ASN A 165 2.56 -19.59 16.55
C ASN A 165 1.47 -20.55 17.06
N ARG A 166 0.42 -20.81 16.28
CA ARG A 166 -0.60 -21.81 16.61
C ARG A 166 -0.02 -23.22 16.63
N LEU A 167 0.79 -23.58 15.64
CA LEU A 167 1.44 -24.89 15.56
C LEU A 167 2.39 -25.12 16.75
N VAL A 168 3.16 -24.10 17.13
CA VAL A 168 4.05 -24.15 18.31
C VAL A 168 3.24 -24.32 19.60
N ALA A 169 2.13 -23.57 19.75
CA ALA A 169 1.27 -23.68 20.93
C ALA A 169 0.55 -25.02 21.03
N SER A 170 0.25 -25.69 19.91
CA SER A 170 -0.28 -27.07 19.91
C SER A 170 0.79 -28.12 20.19
N ALA A 171 2.05 -27.88 19.81
CA ALA A 171 3.16 -28.81 20.06
C ALA A 171 3.67 -28.76 21.52
N ALA A 172 3.34 -27.71 22.27
CA ALA A 172 3.70 -27.54 23.68
C ALA A 172 2.68 -28.16 24.67
N ARG A 173 1.61 -28.81 24.18
CA ARG A 173 0.64 -29.57 24.98
C ARG A 173 0.88 -31.07 24.82
#